data_AF-A0A5N3WGI0-F1
#
_entry.id   AF-A0A5N3WGI0-F1
#
_cell.length_a   1.000
_cell.length_b   1.000
_cell.length_c   1.000
_cell.angle_alpha   90.00
_cell.angle_beta   90.00
_cell.angle_gamma   90.00
#
_symmetry.space_group_name_H-M   'P 1'
#
loop_
_entity.id
_entity.type
_entity.pdbx_description
1 polymer ?
#
loop_
_entity_poly.entity_id
_entity_poly.type
_entity_poly.pdbx_seq_one_letter_code
_entity_poly.pdbx_strand_id
1 'polypeptide(L)'
;MVENSPSPLPERAIYGFVLFVSSQSGFTVYFVWAKLLRLTYQPQNFSFSLSNEYSGISYVLLAGINMMSTSLYLQKEDQEEATPALREISISEVNQMLFLAVKELYTKT
;
A
#
# COMPACT_ATOMS: atom_id res chain seq x y z
N MET A 1 -15.75 -22.69 2.94
CA MET A 1 -15.56 -22.22 1.56
C MET A 1 -14.21 -21.51 1.55
N VAL A 2 -13.24 -22.02 0.80
CA VAL A 2 -11.95 -21.37 0.62
C VAL A 2 -12.23 -20.10 -0.18
N GLU A 3 -12.21 -18.95 0.50
CA GLU A 3 -12.25 -17.65 -0.16
C GLU A 3 -10.85 -17.36 -0.72
N ASN A 4 -10.43 -18.15 -1.71
CA ASN A 4 -9.34 -17.76 -2.60
C ASN A 4 -9.92 -16.69 -3.54
N SER A 5 -9.94 -15.44 -3.07
CA SER A 5 -10.00 -14.31 -3.98
C SER A 5 -8.71 -14.38 -4.80
N PRO A 6 -8.76 -14.68 -6.11
CA PRO A 6 -7.55 -14.74 -6.91
C PRO A 6 -6.87 -13.37 -6.78
N SER A 7 -5.62 -13.38 -6.31
CA SER A 7 -4.80 -12.18 -6.25
C SER A 7 -4.86 -11.49 -7.62
N PRO A 8 -5.01 -10.17 -7.67
CA PRO A 8 -5.16 -9.47 -8.92
C PRO A 8 -3.96 -9.79 -9.80
N LEU A 9 -4.22 -10.30 -11.01
CA LEU A 9 -3.19 -10.64 -11.99
C LEU A 9 -2.20 -9.46 -12.11
N PRO A 10 -0.87 -9.71 -12.16
CA PRO A 10 0.15 -8.67 -12.13
C PRO A 10 -0.05 -7.61 -13.22
N GLU A 11 -0.54 -8.05 -14.38
CA GLU A 11 -0.90 -7.18 -15.50
C GLU A 11 -2.01 -6.16 -15.14
N ARG A 12 -3.03 -6.57 -14.36
CA ARG A 12 -4.13 -5.70 -13.93
C ARG A 12 -3.67 -4.66 -12.90
N ALA A 13 -2.68 -4.99 -12.08
CA ALA A 13 -2.08 -4.06 -11.11
C ALA A 13 -1.27 -2.95 -11.82
N ILE A 14 -0.53 -3.29 -12.87
CA ILE A 14 0.28 -2.33 -13.64
C ILE A 14 -0.61 -1.30 -14.33
N TYR A 15 -1.66 -1.73 -15.03
CA TYR A 15 -2.58 -0.80 -15.68
C TYR A 15 -3.30 0.10 -14.68
N GLY A 16 -3.73 -0.46 -13.54
CA GLY A 16 -4.34 0.31 -12.46
C GLY A 16 -3.39 1.37 -11.89
N PHE A 17 -2.12 1.04 -11.72
CA PHE A 17 -1.10 1.98 -11.24
C PHE A 17 -0.83 3.11 -12.23
N VAL A 18 -0.65 2.79 -13.52
CA VAL A 18 -0.45 3.80 -14.58
C VAL A 18 -1.67 4.73 -14.69
N LEU A 19 -2.88 4.16 -14.60
CA LEU A 19 -4.13 4.92 -14.63
C LEU A 19 -4.28 5.81 -13.38
N PHE A 20 -3.86 5.32 -12.21
CA PHE A 20 -3.84 6.10 -10.98
C PHE A 20 -2.87 7.28 -11.08
N VAL A 21 -1.61 7.05 -11.47
CA VAL A 21 -0.59 8.11 -11.60
C VAL A 21 -1.02 9.16 -12.64
N SER A 22 -1.50 8.72 -13.80
CA SER A 22 -1.99 9.64 -14.84
C SER A 22 -3.21 10.45 -14.41
N SER A 23 -4.14 9.85 -13.64
CA SER A 23 -5.28 10.58 -13.07
C SER A 23 -4.82 11.64 -12.05
N GLN A 24 -3.85 11.32 -11.19
CA GLN A 24 -3.30 12.29 -10.23
C GLN A 24 -2.64 13.47 -10.97
N SER A 25 -1.79 13.19 -11.95
CA SER A 25 -1.11 14.21 -12.75
C SER A 25 -2.10 15.06 -13.55
N GLY A 26 -3.09 14.45 -14.20
CA GLY A 26 -4.12 15.16 -14.95
C GLY A 26 -4.96 16.08 -14.07
N PHE A 27 -5.31 15.62 -12.86
CA PHE A 27 -6.03 16.43 -11.88
C PHE A 27 -5.21 17.64 -11.41
N THR A 28 -3.91 17.47 -11.15
CA THR A 28 -3.02 18.59 -10.80
C THR A 28 -2.92 19.61 -11.94
N VAL A 29 -2.74 19.15 -13.18
CA VAL A 29 -2.68 20.03 -14.37
C VAL A 29 -3.99 20.80 -14.54
N TYR A 30 -5.14 20.14 -14.34
CA TYR A 30 -6.45 20.78 -14.40
C TYR A 30 -6.59 21.88 -13.33
N PHE A 31 -6.13 21.65 -12.10
CA PHE A 31 -6.15 22.66 -11.04
C PHE A 31 -5.30 23.90 -11.38
N VAL A 32 -4.08 23.68 -11.92
CA VAL A 32 -3.21 24.77 -12.35
C VAL A 32 -3.86 25.56 -13.48
N TRP A 33 -4.39 24.87 -14.48
CA TRP A 33 -5.09 25.50 -15.61
C TRP A 33 -6.33 26.28 -15.17
N ALA A 34 -7.16 25.71 -14.29
CA ALA A 34 -8.32 26.38 -13.73
C ALA A 34 -7.95 27.62 -12.89
N LYS A 35 -6.84 27.57 -12.13
CA LYS A 35 -6.31 28.76 -11.42
C LYS A 35 -5.85 29.83 -12.41
N LEU A 36 -5.14 29.47 -13.47
CA LEU A 36 -4.71 30.42 -14.51
C LEU A 36 -5.91 31.08 -15.19
N LEU A 37 -6.92 30.31 -15.62
CA LEU A 37 -8.16 30.86 -16.17
C LEU A 37 -8.86 31.81 -15.20
N ARG A 38 -8.99 31.41 -13.93
CA ARG A 38 -9.63 32.26 -12.92
C ARG A 38 -8.91 33.59 -12.74
N LEU A 39 -7.58 33.60 -12.78
CA LEU A 39 -6.77 34.82 -12.73
C LEU A 39 -6.96 35.68 -13.99
N THR A 40 -7.04 35.06 -15.17
CA THR A 40 -7.21 35.79 -16.43
C THR A 40 -8.60 36.42 -16.56
N TYR A 41 -9.67 35.73 -16.14
CA TYR A 41 -11.04 36.18 -16.33
C TYR A 41 -11.64 36.95 -15.15
N GLN A 42 -11.04 36.89 -13.95
CA GLN A 42 -11.56 37.57 -12.77
C GLN A 42 -10.47 38.31 -11.98
N PRO A 43 -10.05 39.52 -12.43
CA PRO A 43 -8.91 40.23 -11.87
C PRO A 43 -9.16 40.98 -10.54
N GLN A 44 -10.41 41.18 -10.09
CA GLN A 44 -10.69 42.24 -9.09
C GLN A 44 -11.26 41.82 -7.71
N ASN A 45 -11.91 40.66 -7.55
CA ASN A 45 -12.67 40.39 -6.32
C ASN A 45 -12.02 39.28 -5.48
N PHE A 46 -11.15 39.69 -4.56
CA PHE A 46 -10.48 38.88 -3.54
C PHE A 46 -11.44 38.40 -2.43
N SER A 47 -12.67 37.98 -2.74
CA SER A 47 -13.40 37.09 -1.82
C SER A 47 -12.71 35.73 -1.88
N PHE A 48 -11.64 35.64 -1.09
CA PHE A 48 -10.79 34.48 -0.92
C PHE A 48 -11.64 33.39 -0.25
N SER A 49 -12.44 32.67 -1.04
CA SER A 49 -13.09 31.47 -0.57
C SER A 49 -12.01 30.41 -0.43
N LEU A 50 -11.33 30.46 0.72
CA LEU A 50 -10.28 29.56 1.21
C LEU A 50 -10.65 28.08 1.08
N SER A 51 -11.96 27.80 0.99
CA SER A 51 -12.52 26.45 0.94
C SER A 51 -12.00 25.59 -0.22
N ASN A 52 -11.68 26.17 -1.38
CA ASN A 52 -11.32 25.37 -2.57
C ASN A 52 -9.82 25.15 -2.76
N GLU A 53 -8.95 25.74 -1.91
CA GLU A 53 -7.50 25.67 -2.08
C GLU A 53 -6.85 24.59 -1.23
N TYR A 54 -7.38 24.36 -0.02
CA TYR A 54 -6.87 23.31 0.87
C TYR A 54 -7.25 21.89 0.43
N SER A 55 -8.31 21.72 -0.37
CA SER A 55 -8.76 20.42 -0.86
C SER A 55 -7.78 19.79 -1.86
N GLY A 56 -7.14 20.59 -2.71
CA GLY A 56 -6.13 20.09 -3.65
C GLY A 56 -4.85 19.65 -2.94
N ILE A 57 -4.41 20.41 -1.94
CA ILE A 57 -3.20 20.11 -1.16
C ILE A 57 -3.43 18.86 -0.30
N SER A 58 -4.59 18.74 0.34
CA SER A 58 -4.94 17.54 1.12
C SER A 58 -5.04 16.29 0.23
N TYR A 59 -5.57 16.41 -0.98
CA TYR A 59 -5.63 15.31 -1.94
C TYR A 59 -4.25 14.82 -2.38
N VAL A 60 -3.34 15.74 -2.72
CA VAL A 60 -1.95 15.39 -3.11
C VAL A 60 -1.18 14.77 -1.94
N LEU A 61 -1.34 15.31 -0.72
CA LEU A 61 -0.75 14.72 0.49
C LEU A 61 -1.29 13.32 0.76
N LEU A 62 -2.61 13.12 0.67
CA LEU A 62 -3.24 11.82 0.89
C LEU A 62 -2.77 10.80 -0.16
N ALA A 63 -2.66 11.21 -1.44
CA ALA A 63 -2.16 10.37 -2.51
C ALA A 63 -0.68 9.98 -2.28
N GLY A 64 0.16 10.92 -1.85
CA GLY A 64 1.57 10.66 -1.52
C GLY A 64 1.73 9.74 -0.32
N ILE A 65 0.97 9.96 0.76
CA ILE A 65 0.94 9.06 1.93
C ILE A 65 0.49 7.66 1.50
N ASN A 66 -0.55 7.56 0.68
CA ASN A 66 -1.05 6.27 0.20
C ASN A 66 0.02 5.50 -0.59
N MET A 67 0.74 6.17 -1.50
CA MET A 67 1.87 5.55 -2.23
C MET A 67 3.01 5.11 -1.29
N MET A 68 3.38 5.95 -0.31
CA MET A 68 4.46 5.65 0.62
C MET A 68 4.09 4.49 1.56
N SER A 69 2.84 4.47 2.04
CA SER A 69 2.29 3.37 2.83
C SER A 69 2.29 2.07 2.03
N THR A 70 1.81 2.04 0.79
CA THR A 70 1.85 0.83 -0.06
C THR A 70 3.27 0.29 -0.22
N SER A 71 4.26 1.17 -0.42
CA SER A 71 5.67 0.75 -0.52
C SER A 71 6.21 0.14 0.78
N LEU A 72 5.82 0.69 1.95
CA LEU A 72 6.20 0.16 3.25
C LEU A 72 5.49 -1.15 3.59
N TYR A 73 4.26 -1.37 3.12
CA TYR A 73 3.55 -2.63 3.29
C TYR A 73 4.18 -3.74 2.45
N LEU A 74 4.46 -3.48 1.16
CA LEU A 74 5.14 -4.42 0.29
C LEU A 74 6.54 -4.76 0.80
N GLN A 75 7.31 -3.76 1.24
CA GLN A 75 8.64 -3.98 1.79
C GLN A 75 8.61 -4.74 3.11
N LYS A 76 7.56 -4.59 3.92
CA LYS A 76 7.36 -5.40 5.13
C LYS A 76 6.98 -6.82 4.80
N GLU A 77 6.18 -7.05 3.75
CA GLU A 77 5.84 -8.39 3.27
C GLU A 77 7.10 -9.12 2.77
N ASP A 78 7.95 -8.43 1.98
CA ASP A 78 9.26 -8.95 1.55
C ASP A 78 10.23 -9.19 2.72
N GLN A 79 10.18 -8.35 3.77
CA GLN A 79 10.98 -8.50 4.98
C GLN A 79 10.43 -9.60 5.92
N GLU A 80 9.12 -9.79 5.96
CA GLU A 80 8.45 -10.85 6.72
C GLU A 80 8.66 -12.21 6.04
N GLU A 81 8.75 -12.23 4.71
CA GLU A 81 9.26 -13.36 3.91
C GLU A 81 10.78 -13.59 4.09
N ALA A 82 11.54 -12.55 4.47
CA ALA A 82 12.99 -12.61 4.72
C ALA A 82 13.39 -12.91 6.17
N THR A 83 12.54 -12.67 7.18
CA THR A 83 12.57 -13.50 8.39
C THR A 83 12.32 -14.91 7.88
N PRO A 84 13.21 -15.89 8.14
CA PRO A 84 13.00 -17.23 7.64
C PRO A 84 11.60 -17.58 8.10
N ALA A 85 10.70 -17.81 7.12
CA ALA A 85 9.34 -18.24 7.37
C ALA A 85 9.43 -19.15 8.58
N LEU A 86 8.61 -18.92 9.61
CA LEU A 86 8.37 -19.95 10.60
C LEU A 86 8.09 -21.16 9.75
N ARG A 87 9.12 -22.00 9.55
CA ARG A 87 9.12 -22.98 8.47
C ARG A 87 7.83 -23.72 8.70
N GLU A 88 7.02 -23.94 7.67
CA GLU A 88 5.79 -24.72 7.79
C GLU A 88 6.19 -26.17 8.15
N ILE A 89 6.76 -26.32 9.34
CA ILE A 89 7.00 -27.53 10.05
C ILE A 89 5.61 -27.84 10.52
N SER A 90 4.99 -28.75 9.79
CA SER A 90 3.68 -29.26 10.16
C SER A 90 3.71 -29.60 11.65
N ILE A 91 2.60 -29.35 12.34
CA ILE A 91 2.49 -29.65 13.79
C ILE A 91 2.91 -31.10 14.10
N SER A 92 2.73 -32.02 13.13
CA SER A 92 3.19 -33.41 13.22
C SER A 92 4.72 -33.56 13.33
N GLU A 93 5.48 -32.76 12.59
CA GLU A 93 6.94 -32.77 12.60
C GLU A 93 7.48 -32.15 13.89
N VAL A 94 6.86 -31.08 14.40
CA VAL A 94 7.17 -30.52 15.73
C VAL A 94 6.92 -31.56 16.84
N ASN A 95 5.78 -32.25 16.79
CA ASN A 95 5.45 -33.29 17.78
C ASN A 95 6.45 -34.45 17.76
N GLN A 96 6.94 -34.82 16.57
CA GLN A 96 7.92 -35.88 16.43
C GLN A 96 9.28 -35.48 17.01
N MET A 97 9.72 -34.24 16.77
CA MET A 97 10.96 -33.70 17.36
C MET A 97 10.88 -33.63 18.89
N LEU A 98 9.76 -33.14 19.43
CA LEU A 98 9.52 -33.09 20.88
C LEU A 98 9.51 -34.50 21.50
N PHE A 99 8.84 -35.46 20.86
CA PHE A 99 8.78 -36.83 21.36
C PHE A 99 10.16 -37.50 21.39
N LEU A 100 10.97 -37.30 20.35
CA LEU A 100 12.33 -37.82 20.28
C LEU A 100 13.25 -37.17 21.32
N ALA A 101 13.14 -35.86 21.52
CA ALA A 101 13.91 -35.14 22.55
C ALA A 101 13.57 -35.62 23.96
N VAL A 102 12.28 -35.83 24.26
CA VAL A 102 11.84 -36.40 25.54
C VAL A 102 12.36 -37.82 25.71
N LYS A 103 12.28 -38.65 24.66
CA LYS A 103 12.77 -40.04 24.69
C LYS A 103 14.26 -40.11 24.98
N GLU A 104 15.08 -39.26 24.34
CA GLU A 104 16.52 -39.21 24.62
C GLU A 104 16.82 -38.86 26.08
N LEU A 105 16.04 -37.95 26.66
CA LEU A 105 16.19 -37.48 28.04
C LEU A 105 15.90 -38.60 29.05
N TYR A 106 14.87 -39.42 28.79
CA TYR A 106 14.56 -40.60 29.60
C TYR A 106 15.57 -41.74 29.45
N THR A 107 16.24 -41.87 28.31
CA THR A 107 17.27 -42.90 28.10
C THR A 107 18.65 -42.52 28.64
N LYS A 108 18.87 -41.23 28.93
CA LYS A 108 20.12 -40.70 29.53
C LYS A 108 20.10 -40.63 31.06
N THR A 109 18.98 -40.99 31.69
CA THR A 109 18.85 -41.12 33.16
C THR A 109 18.97 -42.59 33.55
#